data_AF-A0A528AN33-F1
#
_entry.id   AF-A0A528AN33-F1
#
_cell.length_a   1.000
_cell.length_b   1.000
_cell.length_c   1.000
_cell.angle_alpha   90.00
_cell.angle_beta   90.00
_cell.angle_gamma   90.00
#
_symmetry.space_group_name_H-M   'P 1'
#
loop_
_entity.id
_entity.type
_entity.pdbx_description
1 polymer ?
#
loop_
_entity_poly.entity_id
_entity_poly.type
_entity_poly.pdbx_seq_one_letter_code
_entity_poly.pdbx_strand_id
1 'polypeptide(L)'
;AATLLRVEGFGPSVAYRIAALKDLLGNAGPLEEISSEVSHSLWRDIRDCAPFADGLEKPVWRVSMAPAQGHQMVLALRMQAAVDAFYDWQGGLIWLRMEHGDPEADLLRALVGQYGGGHATLVRAAPSHRAAVPVFEPQAPKLAALSARLKAEFDPKAILNPGRMA
;
A
#
# COMPACT_ATOMS: atom_id res chain seq x y z
N ALA A 1 15.26 0.83 9.37
CA ALA A 1 13.93 1.41 9.05
C ALA A 1 13.63 2.51 10.07
N ALA A 2 12.78 3.48 9.72
CA ALA A 2 12.31 4.51 10.63
C ALA A 2 10.78 4.44 10.77
N THR A 3 10.26 4.79 11.94
CA THR A 3 8.82 4.95 12.20
C THR A 3 8.53 6.42 12.41
N LEU A 4 7.65 6.97 11.58
CA LEU A 4 7.33 8.39 11.60
C LEU A 4 5.94 8.60 12.19
N LEU A 5 5.82 9.57 13.10
CA LEU A 5 4.56 9.98 13.70
C LEU A 5 4.31 11.45 13.35
N ARG A 6 3.10 11.75 12.86
CA ARG A 6 2.68 13.10 12.53
C ARG A 6 1.78 13.65 13.62
N VAL A 7 2.12 14.82 14.17
CA VAL A 7 1.29 15.56 15.12
C VAL A 7 0.95 16.91 14.50
N GLU A 8 -0.33 17.15 14.24
CA GLU A 8 -0.85 18.38 13.64
C GLU A 8 -1.89 19.02 14.58
N GLY A 9 -1.90 20.34 14.63
CA GLY A 9 -2.84 21.10 15.46
C GLY A 9 -2.28 22.44 15.93
N PHE A 10 -2.89 22.97 16.99
CA PHE A 10 -2.46 24.22 17.63
C PHE A 10 -1.11 24.06 18.33
N GLY A 11 -0.20 25.02 18.17
CA GLY A 11 1.21 24.93 18.60
C GLY A 11 1.43 24.39 20.02
N PRO A 12 0.83 24.99 21.06
CA PRO A 12 0.88 24.47 22.43
C PRO A 12 0.44 23.01 22.60
N SER A 13 -0.61 22.59 21.88
CA SER A 13 -1.09 21.20 21.91
C SER A 13 -0.11 20.24 21.23
N VAL A 14 0.48 20.66 20.10
CA VAL A 14 1.51 19.90 19.40
C VAL A 14 2.74 19.72 20.28
N ALA A 15 3.24 20.79 20.90
CA ALA A 15 4.38 20.73 21.80
C ALA A 15 4.15 19.79 22.98
N TYR A 16 2.98 19.89 23.63
CA TYR A 16 2.59 18.98 24.71
C TYR A 16 2.55 17.51 24.26
N ARG A 17 1.93 17.22 23.10
CA ARG A 17 1.78 15.85 22.59
C ARG A 17 3.11 15.26 22.13
N ILE A 18 4.00 16.06 21.55
CA ILE A 18 5.35 15.62 21.18
C ILE A 18 6.13 15.23 22.44
N ALA A 19 6.08 16.03 23.50
CA ALA A 19 6.72 15.70 24.78
C ALA A 19 6.17 14.37 25.34
N ALA A 20 4.84 14.23 25.41
CA ALA A 20 4.21 12.99 25.89
C ALA A 20 4.56 11.76 25.04
N LEU A 21 4.67 11.91 23.71
CA LEU A 21 5.11 10.83 22.82
C LEU A 21 6.58 10.45 23.06
N LYS A 22 7.45 11.43 23.30
CA LYS A 22 8.86 11.18 23.61
C LYS A 22 9.00 10.39 24.92
N ASP A 23 8.22 10.73 25.93
CA ASP A 23 8.20 9.99 27.19
C ASP A 23 7.68 8.55 27.00
N LEU A 24 6.59 8.39 26.25
CA LEU A 24 5.99 7.07 25.97
C LEU A 24 6.92 6.16 25.16
N LEU A 25 7.67 6.73 24.22
CA LEU A 25 8.52 6.02 23.26
C LEU A 25 10.01 6.06 23.64
N GLY A 26 10.37 6.49 24.85
CA GLY A 26 11.78 6.62 25.26
C GLY A 26 12.59 5.33 25.14
N ASN A 27 11.91 4.17 25.17
CA ASN A 27 12.53 2.84 25.02
C ASN A 27 12.46 2.29 23.58
N ALA A 28 11.86 3.00 22.63
CA ALA A 28 11.67 2.54 21.25
C ALA A 28 12.90 2.79 20.35
N GLY A 29 13.89 3.55 20.83
CA GLY A 29 15.11 3.90 20.10
C GLY A 29 15.36 5.41 20.03
N PRO A 30 16.32 5.86 19.21
CA PRO A 30 16.58 7.29 19.02
C PRO A 30 15.33 8.03 18.53
N LEU A 31 15.03 9.17 19.16
CA LEU A 31 13.88 10.01 18.82
C LEU A 31 14.37 11.33 18.22
N GLU A 32 13.82 11.68 17.06
CA GLU A 32 14.10 12.94 16.36
C GLU A 32 12.80 13.70 16.12
N GLU A 33 12.81 15.00 16.39
CA GLU A 33 11.71 15.89 16.07
C GLU A 33 11.98 16.61 14.75
N ILE A 34 11.19 16.31 13.73
CA ILE A 34 11.29 16.91 12.40
C ILE A 34 10.16 17.92 12.23
N SER A 35 10.52 19.20 12.09
CA SER A 35 9.56 20.31 12.01
C SER A 35 9.67 21.07 10.69
N SER A 36 8.75 22.01 10.48
CA SER A 36 8.84 23.01 9.40
C SER A 36 8.83 22.39 7.99
N GLU A 37 9.48 23.04 7.03
CA GLU A 37 9.49 22.62 5.62
C GLU A 37 10.05 21.19 5.43
N VAL A 38 11.01 20.76 6.26
CA VAL A 38 11.55 19.39 6.19
C VAL A 38 10.46 18.37 6.51
N SER A 39 9.65 18.63 7.54
CA SER A 39 8.50 17.79 7.88
C SER A 39 7.48 17.76 6.75
N HIS A 40 7.15 18.93 6.17
CA HIS A 40 6.23 19.01 5.05
C HIS A 40 6.71 18.25 3.81
N SER A 41 7.99 18.37 3.47
CA SER A 41 8.57 17.63 2.33
C SER A 41 8.52 16.14 2.56
N LEU A 42 8.93 15.67 3.75
CA LEU A 42 8.89 14.25 4.11
C LEU A 42 7.48 13.66 4.00
N TRP A 43 6.47 14.35 4.51
CA TRP A 43 5.09 13.87 4.41
C TRP A 43 4.52 13.92 2.99
N ARG A 44 4.98 14.85 2.14
CA ARG A 44 4.66 14.83 0.70
C ARG A 44 5.27 13.60 0.02
N ASP A 45 6.53 13.28 0.31
CA ASP A 45 7.22 12.13 -0.26
C ASP A 45 6.53 10.81 0.11
N ILE A 46 6.08 10.67 1.35
CA ILE A 46 5.30 9.49 1.81
C ILE A 46 3.95 9.42 1.09
N ARG A 47 3.20 10.53 1.03
CA ARG A 47 1.90 10.63 0.34
C ARG A 47 2.01 10.24 -1.13
N ASP A 48 3.08 10.67 -1.78
CA ASP A 48 3.31 10.50 -3.22
C ASP A 48 3.99 9.15 -3.54
N CYS A 49 4.26 8.32 -2.53
CA CYS A 49 4.97 7.05 -2.70
C CYS A 49 6.33 7.25 -3.40
N ALA A 50 7.00 8.36 -3.07
CA ALA A 50 8.24 8.80 -3.72
C ALA A 50 9.37 7.75 -3.72
N PRO A 51 9.57 6.91 -2.67
CA PRO A 51 10.58 5.85 -2.71
C PRO A 51 10.42 4.86 -3.87
N PHE A 52 9.20 4.74 -4.40
CA PHE A 52 8.92 3.92 -5.57
C PHE A 52 8.68 4.76 -6.83
N ALA A 53 8.77 6.09 -6.81
CA ALA A 53 8.57 6.95 -7.99
C ALA A 53 9.87 7.21 -8.79
N ASP A 54 10.71 6.18 -8.93
CA ASP A 54 12.06 6.25 -9.52
C ASP A 54 12.11 6.09 -11.06
N GLY A 55 10.95 6.00 -11.72
CA GLY A 55 10.84 5.82 -13.16
C GLY A 55 11.04 4.36 -13.63
N LEU A 56 11.27 3.41 -12.72
CA LEU A 56 11.38 2.00 -13.08
C LEU A 56 10.00 1.36 -13.29
N GLU A 57 9.92 0.40 -14.21
CA GLU A 57 8.69 -0.37 -14.47
C GLU A 57 8.47 -1.55 -13.51
N LYS A 58 9.22 -1.59 -12.40
CA LYS A 58 9.05 -2.61 -11.35
C LYS A 58 7.60 -2.62 -10.85
N PRO A 59 7.01 -3.82 -10.63
CA PRO A 59 5.66 -3.93 -10.10
C PRO A 59 5.53 -3.26 -8.74
N VAL A 60 4.53 -2.40 -8.59
CA VAL A 60 4.17 -1.75 -7.33
C VAL A 60 2.75 -2.08 -6.96
N TRP A 61 2.59 -2.62 -5.76
CA TRP A 61 1.31 -2.94 -5.17
C TRP A 61 0.94 -1.95 -4.08
N ARG A 62 -0.34 -1.59 -4.05
CA ARG A 62 -0.98 -0.94 -2.91
C ARG A 62 -1.85 -1.98 -2.22
N VAL A 63 -1.48 -2.36 -1.00
CA VAL A 63 -2.19 -3.35 -0.19
C VAL A 63 -2.89 -2.66 0.97
N SER A 64 -4.20 -2.85 1.07
CA SER A 64 -5.00 -2.39 2.22
C SER A 64 -5.49 -3.60 3.00
N MET A 65 -5.12 -3.70 4.27
CA MET A 65 -5.49 -4.81 5.15
C MET A 65 -5.50 -4.39 6.62
N ALA A 66 -5.84 -5.30 7.53
CA ALA A 66 -5.85 -5.00 8.96
C ALA A 66 -4.42 -4.62 9.46
N PRO A 67 -4.23 -3.46 10.11
CA PRO A 67 -2.91 -3.00 10.53
C PRO A 67 -2.10 -4.00 11.37
N ALA A 68 -2.79 -4.71 12.26
CA ALA A 68 -2.17 -5.72 13.12
C ALA A 68 -1.57 -6.91 12.35
N GLN A 69 -2.04 -7.18 11.13
CA GLN A 69 -1.62 -8.33 10.32
C GLN A 69 -0.62 -7.96 9.22
N GLY A 70 -0.57 -6.68 8.83
CA GLY A 70 0.21 -6.22 7.67
C GLY A 70 1.70 -6.56 7.73
N HIS A 71 2.33 -6.36 8.89
CA HIS A 71 3.76 -6.67 9.06
C HIS A 71 4.07 -8.17 8.97
N GLN A 72 3.16 -9.04 9.45
CA GLN A 72 3.33 -10.50 9.37
C GLN A 72 3.19 -10.99 7.92
N MET A 73 2.22 -10.45 7.18
CA MET A 73 2.05 -10.73 5.75
C MET A 73 3.30 -10.34 4.96
N VAL A 74 3.85 -9.15 5.17
CA VAL A 74 5.08 -8.71 4.49
C VAL A 74 6.28 -9.57 4.85
N LEU A 75 6.41 -9.99 6.11
CA LEU A 75 7.47 -10.90 6.52
C LEU A 75 7.36 -12.25 5.78
N ALA A 76 6.16 -12.81 5.66
CA ALA A 76 5.93 -14.06 4.93
C ALA A 76 6.19 -13.92 3.42
N LEU A 77 5.86 -12.76 2.83
CA LEU A 77 6.17 -12.47 1.43
C LEU A 77 7.69 -12.39 1.21
N ARG A 78 8.43 -11.72 2.11
CA ARG A 78 9.89 -11.60 2.03
C ARG A 78 10.63 -12.93 2.12
N MET A 79 10.01 -13.96 2.68
CA MET A 79 10.58 -15.32 2.69
C MET A 79 10.52 -16.01 1.33
N GLN A 80 9.72 -15.50 0.39
CA GLN A 80 9.42 -16.15 -0.89
C GLN A 80 9.78 -15.27 -2.10
N ALA A 81 9.75 -13.95 -1.95
CA ALA A 81 10.04 -13.00 -3.01
C ALA A 81 10.87 -11.81 -2.51
N ALA A 82 11.71 -11.26 -3.38
CA ALA A 82 12.43 -10.01 -3.12
C ALA A 82 11.46 -8.84 -3.22
N VAL A 83 11.18 -8.20 -2.08
CA VAL A 83 10.19 -7.12 -1.97
C VAL A 83 10.66 -6.01 -1.03
N ASP A 84 10.61 -4.79 -1.53
CA ASP A 84 10.72 -3.58 -0.72
C ASP A 84 9.33 -3.16 -0.24
N ALA A 85 9.26 -2.65 0.99
CA ALA A 85 7.99 -2.28 1.60
C ALA A 85 8.13 -1.05 2.49
N PHE A 86 7.13 -0.17 2.45
CA PHE A 86 6.89 0.80 3.52
C PHE A 86 5.41 0.84 3.90
N TYR A 87 5.15 1.27 5.13
CA TYR A 87 3.84 1.21 5.75
C TYR A 87 3.28 2.63 5.94
N ASP A 88 1.97 2.75 5.75
CA ASP A 88 1.17 3.94 6.03
C ASP A 88 -0.09 3.50 6.80
N TRP A 89 -0.86 4.45 7.31
CA TRP A 89 -2.09 4.23 8.10
C TRP A 89 -1.86 3.23 9.25
N GLN A 90 -0.74 3.41 9.97
CA GLN A 90 -0.34 2.57 11.10
C GLN A 90 -0.14 1.08 10.71
N GLY A 91 0.14 0.79 9.45
CA GLY A 91 0.29 -0.56 8.91
C GLY A 91 -0.93 -1.08 8.16
N GLY A 92 -2.02 -0.30 8.12
CA GLY A 92 -3.22 -0.66 7.35
C GLY A 92 -3.09 -0.45 5.85
N LEU A 93 -2.14 0.38 5.43
CA LEU A 93 -1.75 0.56 4.04
C LEU A 93 -0.28 0.16 3.89
N ILE A 94 0.00 -0.66 2.89
CA ILE A 94 1.34 -1.17 2.60
C ILE A 94 1.62 -0.90 1.13
N TRP A 95 2.69 -0.18 0.87
CA TRP A 95 3.24 -0.06 -0.46
C TRP A 95 4.34 -1.10 -0.62
N LEU A 96 4.25 -1.92 -1.67
CA LEU A 96 5.22 -2.96 -1.98
C LEU A 96 5.80 -2.72 -3.38
N ARG A 97 7.10 -2.93 -3.56
CA ARG A 97 7.75 -3.02 -4.86
C ARG A 97 8.41 -4.39 -5.02
N MET A 98 8.05 -5.10 -6.08
CA MET A 98 8.66 -6.40 -6.42
C MET A 98 9.98 -6.16 -7.16
N GLU A 99 11.06 -6.78 -6.69
CA GLU A 99 12.41 -6.44 -7.18
C GLU A 99 12.83 -7.22 -8.42
N HIS A 100 12.29 -8.43 -8.64
CA HIS A 100 12.64 -9.31 -9.77
C HIS A 100 11.78 -9.10 -11.04
N GLY A 101 10.89 -8.11 -11.04
CA GLY A 101 10.10 -7.74 -12.22
C GLY A 101 8.76 -8.49 -12.39
N ASP A 102 8.62 -9.70 -11.83
CA ASP A 102 7.32 -10.39 -11.74
C ASP A 102 6.43 -9.72 -10.67
N PRO A 103 5.15 -9.42 -10.97
CA PRO A 103 4.21 -8.92 -9.97
C PRO A 103 3.89 -9.90 -8.83
N GLU A 104 4.10 -11.20 -8.97
CA GLU A 104 3.82 -12.23 -7.93
C GLU A 104 2.37 -12.16 -7.40
N ALA A 105 1.42 -11.90 -8.28
CA ALA A 105 0.04 -11.55 -7.90
C ALA A 105 -0.66 -12.66 -7.11
N ASP A 106 -0.50 -13.91 -7.51
CA ASP A 106 -1.15 -15.05 -6.86
C ASP A 106 -0.56 -15.30 -5.47
N LEU A 107 0.77 -15.25 -5.35
CA LEU A 107 1.46 -15.34 -4.07
C LEU A 107 1.03 -14.23 -3.11
N LEU A 108 1.07 -12.97 -3.57
CA LEU A 108 0.69 -11.83 -2.75
C LEU A 108 -0.76 -11.93 -2.27
N ARG A 109 -1.70 -12.23 -3.17
CA ARG A 109 -3.13 -12.32 -2.83
C ARG A 109 -3.45 -13.51 -1.93
N ALA A 110 -2.77 -14.65 -2.13
CA ALA A 110 -2.88 -15.78 -1.22
C ALA A 110 -2.45 -15.39 0.20
N LEU A 111 -1.34 -14.67 0.34
CA LEU A 111 -0.87 -14.19 1.65
C LEU A 111 -1.84 -13.15 2.23
N VAL A 112 -2.33 -12.19 1.44
CA VAL A 112 -3.36 -11.24 1.91
C VAL A 112 -4.59 -11.98 2.44
N GLY A 113 -5.08 -13.00 1.73
CA GLY A 113 -6.16 -13.87 2.18
C GLY A 113 -5.85 -14.61 3.48
N GLN A 114 -4.64 -15.18 3.60
CA GLN A 114 -4.18 -15.91 4.79
C GLN A 114 -4.11 -15.03 6.04
N TYR A 115 -3.69 -13.77 5.90
CA TYR A 115 -3.47 -12.83 7.00
C TYR A 115 -4.67 -11.90 7.25
N GLY A 116 -5.89 -12.42 7.11
CA GLY A 116 -7.13 -11.72 7.48
C GLY A 116 -7.83 -10.98 6.34
N GLY A 117 -7.36 -11.17 5.10
CA GLY A 117 -7.95 -10.55 3.91
C GLY A 117 -7.53 -9.09 3.72
N GLY A 118 -8.04 -8.51 2.64
CA GLY A 118 -7.67 -7.16 2.23
C GLY A 118 -7.82 -6.99 0.72
N HIS A 119 -7.20 -5.95 0.19
CA HIS A 119 -7.16 -5.69 -1.25
C HIS A 119 -5.74 -5.41 -1.69
N ALA A 120 -5.23 -6.17 -2.66
CA ALA A 120 -3.98 -5.89 -3.35
C ALA A 120 -4.28 -5.31 -4.75
N THR A 121 -3.93 -4.04 -4.96
CA THR A 121 -4.09 -3.34 -6.25
C THR A 121 -2.74 -3.12 -6.92
N LEU A 122 -2.59 -3.57 -8.17
CA LEU A 122 -1.38 -3.36 -8.97
C LEU A 122 -1.38 -1.95 -9.57
N VAL A 123 -0.67 -1.03 -8.91
CA VAL A 123 -0.66 0.40 -9.29
C VAL A 123 0.23 0.64 -10.50
N ARG A 124 1.39 -0.04 -10.54
CA ARG A 124 2.37 0.04 -11.63
C ARG A 124 2.94 -1.34 -11.91
N ALA A 125 3.22 -1.61 -13.18
CA ALA A 125 4.06 -2.69 -13.69
C ALA A 125 4.33 -2.40 -15.17
N ALA A 126 5.25 -3.14 -15.79
CA ALA A 126 5.41 -3.15 -17.24
C ALA A 126 4.06 -3.40 -17.97
N PRO A 127 3.84 -2.83 -19.17
CA PRO A 127 2.60 -2.98 -19.91
C PRO A 127 2.17 -4.43 -20.14
N SER A 128 3.13 -5.33 -20.41
CA SER A 128 2.89 -6.77 -20.59
C SER A 128 2.28 -7.41 -19.33
N HIS A 129 2.83 -7.09 -18.16
CA HIS A 129 2.29 -7.56 -16.88
C HIS A 129 0.90 -6.99 -16.61
N ARG A 130 0.66 -5.70 -16.89
CA ARG A 130 -0.67 -5.10 -16.68
C ARG A 130 -1.75 -5.63 -17.61
N ALA A 131 -1.37 -6.21 -18.75
CA ALA A 131 -2.29 -6.89 -19.66
C ALA A 131 -2.61 -8.32 -19.20
N ALA A 132 -1.68 -8.99 -18.52
CA ALA A 132 -1.82 -10.39 -18.09
C ALA A 132 -2.34 -10.54 -16.65
N VAL A 133 -2.03 -9.60 -15.77
CA VAL A 133 -2.34 -9.65 -14.34
C VAL A 133 -3.52 -8.73 -14.02
N PRO A 134 -4.60 -9.25 -13.40
CA PRO A 134 -5.71 -8.42 -12.93
C PRO A 134 -5.21 -7.31 -12.01
N VAL A 135 -5.61 -6.06 -12.29
CA VAL A 135 -5.16 -4.89 -11.53
C VAL A 135 -5.75 -4.87 -10.12
N PHE A 136 -7.02 -5.26 -9.97
CA PHE A 136 -7.74 -5.20 -8.70
C PHE A 136 -7.76 -6.55 -7.99
N GLU A 137 -7.97 -6.51 -6.67
CA GLU A 137 -8.27 -7.70 -5.89
C GLU A 137 -9.49 -8.42 -6.48
N PRO A 138 -9.42 -9.75 -6.71
CA PRO A 138 -10.57 -10.54 -7.14
C PRO A 138 -11.73 -10.39 -6.15
N GLN A 139 -12.91 -10.10 -6.69
CA GLN A 139 -14.12 -10.06 -5.89
C GLN A 139 -14.63 -11.46 -5.57
N ALA A 140 -15.39 -11.57 -4.48
CA ALA A 140 -16.16 -12.79 -4.22
C ALA A 140 -17.07 -13.13 -5.42
N PRO A 141 -17.27 -14.40 -5.77
CA PRO A 141 -17.90 -14.80 -7.04
C PRO A 141 -19.27 -14.15 -7.32
N LYS A 142 -20.09 -13.97 -6.28
CA LYS A 142 -21.41 -13.33 -6.40
C LYS A 142 -21.34 -11.84 -6.71
N LEU A 143 -20.35 -11.14 -6.15
CA LEU A 143 -20.11 -9.73 -6.45
C LEU A 143 -19.54 -9.56 -7.85
N ALA A 144 -18.58 -10.40 -8.24
CA ALA A 144 -18.03 -10.41 -9.59
C ALA A 144 -19.13 -10.60 -10.64
N ALA A 145 -20.05 -11.56 -10.42
CA ALA A 145 -21.19 -11.79 -11.30
C ALA A 145 -22.20 -10.63 -11.34
N LEU A 146 -22.33 -9.86 -10.25
CA LEU A 146 -23.15 -8.65 -10.24
C LEU A 146 -22.48 -7.51 -11.00
N SER A 147 -21.19 -7.25 -10.76
CA SER A 147 -20.40 -6.25 -11.47
C SER A 147 -20.39 -6.49 -12.97
N ALA A 148 -20.18 -7.74 -13.40
CA ALA A 148 -20.19 -8.11 -14.82
C ALA A 148 -21.52 -7.82 -15.51
N ARG A 149 -22.65 -8.11 -14.85
CA ARG A 149 -23.98 -7.79 -15.39
C ARG A 149 -24.19 -6.28 -15.49
N LEU A 150 -23.80 -5.53 -14.46
CA LEU A 150 -23.92 -4.07 -14.47
C LEU A 150 -23.04 -3.44 -15.57
N LYS A 151 -21.82 -3.96 -15.77
CA LYS A 151 -20.91 -3.50 -16.82
C LYS A 151 -21.46 -3.79 -18.22
N ALA A 152 -22.06 -4.96 -18.43
CA ALA A 152 -22.68 -5.32 -19.71
C ALA A 152 -23.84 -4.40 -20.08
N GLU A 153 -24.68 -4.02 -19.11
CA GLU A 153 -25.78 -3.08 -19.33
C GLU A 153 -25.29 -1.63 -19.55
N PHE A 154 -24.27 -1.21 -18.79
CA PHE A 154 -23.77 0.16 -18.85
C PHE A 154 -22.83 0.44 -20.03
N ASP A 155 -22.02 -0.55 -20.42
CA ASP A 155 -21.04 -0.43 -21.51
C ASP A 155 -21.07 -1.68 -22.41
N PRO A 156 -22.16 -1.87 -23.17
CA PRO A 156 -22.37 -3.05 -24.02
C PRO A 156 -21.35 -3.17 -25.16
N LYS A 157 -20.63 -2.08 -25.48
CA LYS A 157 -19.57 -2.05 -26.49
C LYS A 157 -18.17 -2.21 -25.90
N ALA A 158 -18.04 -2.36 -24.58
CA ALA A 158 -16.78 -2.52 -23.85
C ALA A 158 -15.74 -1.41 -24.13
N ILE A 159 -16.19 -0.16 -24.29
CA ILE A 159 -15.32 0.99 -24.58
C ILE A 159 -14.58 1.47 -23.33
N LEU A 160 -15.20 1.37 -22.16
CA LEU A 160 -14.68 1.88 -20.90
C LEU A 160 -13.79 0.83 -20.22
N ASN A 161 -12.48 1.10 -20.18
CA ASN A 161 -11.46 0.29 -19.50
C ASN A 161 -11.47 -1.20 -19.87
N PRO A 162 -11.38 -1.56 -21.18
CA PRO A 162 -11.45 -2.94 -21.63
C PRO A 162 -10.38 -3.80 -20.95
N GLY A 163 -10.78 -4.98 -20.47
CA GLY A 163 -9.89 -5.95 -19.80
C GLY A 163 -9.41 -5.56 -18.40
N ARG A 164 -9.75 -4.37 -17.88
CA ARG A 164 -9.34 -3.91 -16.54
C ARG A 164 -10.43 -4.03 -15.49
N MET A 165 -11.68 -3.84 -15.88
CA MET A 165 -12.85 -3.95 -15.01
C MET A 165 -13.81 -4.95 -15.63
N ALA A 166 -14.29 -5.88 -14.81
CA ALA A 166 -15.31 -6.86 -15.17
C ALA A 166 -16.72 -6.27 -14.98
#